data_AF-A0A8K1D498-F1
#
_entry.id   AF-A0A8K1D498-F1
#
_cell.length_a   1.000
_cell.length_b   1.000
_cell.length_c   1.000
_cell.angle_alpha   90.00
_cell.angle_beta   90.00
_cell.angle_gamma   90.00
#
_symmetry.space_group_name_H-M   'P 1'
#
loop_
_entity.id
_entity.type
_entity.pdbx_description
1 polymer ?
#
loop_
_entity_poly.entity_id
_entity_poly.type
_entity_poly.pdbx_seq_one_letter_code
_entity_poly.pdbx_strand_id
1 'polypeptide(L)'
;MLKQVLARQSGSTAWMSPQQKLCKALFTINFLNCSFENMSPPVVRHFNSGNQFKLSQRPPVLIRDPETWETKGPYELVTWGRGYACVASPSGPRWIPQKWVKPFVPKNPAPAEGDERQVAVASKRRCRWMKEEESS
;
A
#
# COMPACT_ATOMS: atom_id res chain seq x y z
N MET A 1 -4.24 -27.09 -7.88
CA MET A 1 -4.62 -26.62 -9.24
C MET A 1 -3.43 -26.48 -10.19
N LEU A 2 -2.39 -25.69 -9.90
CA LEU A 2 -1.30 -25.43 -10.86
C LEU A 2 -0.58 -26.70 -11.36
N LYS A 3 -0.29 -27.67 -10.48
CA LYS A 3 0.33 -28.96 -10.86
C LYS A 3 -0.49 -29.77 -11.88
N GLN A 4 -1.83 -29.79 -11.74
CA GLN A 4 -2.71 -30.52 -12.67
C GLN A 4 -2.82 -29.82 -14.03
N VAL A 5 -2.81 -28.48 -14.04
CA VAL A 5 -2.80 -27.68 -15.27
C VAL A 5 -1.48 -27.89 -16.02
N LEU A 6 -0.35 -27.89 -15.32
CA LEU A 6 0.97 -28.15 -15.91
C LEU A 6 1.09 -29.58 -16.47
N ALA A 7 0.57 -30.58 -15.75
CA ALA A 7 0.55 -31.96 -16.22
C ALA A 7 -0.26 -32.14 -17.51
N ARG A 8 -1.40 -31.43 -17.66
CA ARG A 8 -2.20 -31.42 -18.90
C ARG A 8 -1.51 -30.70 -20.07
N GLN A 9 -0.67 -29.69 -19.79
CA GLN A 9 0.02 -28.93 -20.83
C GLN A 9 1.29 -29.63 -21.36
N SER A 10 1.85 -30.60 -20.62
CA SER A 10 3.12 -31.24 -20.96
C SER A 10 3.07 -31.97 -22.32
N GLY A 11 1.93 -32.61 -22.66
CA GLY A 11 1.73 -33.28 -23.94
C GLY A 11 1.75 -32.35 -25.16
N SER A 12 1.39 -31.07 -24.98
CA SER A 12 1.46 -30.04 -26.04
C SER A 12 2.86 -29.46 -26.19
N THR A 13 3.69 -29.49 -25.14
CA THR A 13 5.03 -28.88 -25.14
C THR A 13 6.13 -29.77 -25.74
N ALA A 14 5.87 -31.05 -25.98
CA ALA A 14 6.85 -31.99 -26.53
C ALA A 14 7.36 -31.59 -27.92
N TRP A 15 6.51 -30.94 -28.74
CA TRP A 15 6.81 -30.54 -30.12
C TRP A 15 7.28 -29.09 -30.28
N MET A 16 7.40 -28.34 -29.16
CA MET A 16 7.77 -26.93 -29.19
C MET A 16 9.29 -26.75 -29.17
N SER A 17 9.81 -25.84 -29.99
CA SER A 17 11.20 -25.39 -29.89
C SER A 17 11.46 -24.70 -28.54
N PRO A 18 12.72 -24.64 -28.07
CA PRO A 18 13.07 -23.92 -26.84
C PRO A 18 12.56 -22.46 -26.83
N GLN A 19 12.62 -21.77 -27.97
CA GLN A 19 12.11 -20.41 -28.11
C GLN A 19 10.59 -20.34 -27.94
N GLN A 20 9.84 -21.27 -28.55
CA GLN A 20 8.38 -21.32 -28.40
C GLN A 20 7.97 -21.58 -26.94
N LYS A 21 8.71 -22.45 -26.23
CA LYS A 21 8.50 -22.69 -24.80
C LYS A 21 8.73 -21.41 -23.99
N LEU A 22 9.81 -20.69 -24.27
CA LEU A 22 10.12 -19.42 -23.61
C LEU A 22 9.04 -18.35 -23.90
N CYS A 23 8.65 -18.15 -25.15
CA CYS A 23 7.63 -17.17 -25.52
C CYS A 23 6.29 -17.48 -24.84
N LYS A 24 5.88 -18.75 -24.80
CA LYS A 24 4.65 -19.18 -24.12
C LYS A 24 4.73 -18.95 -22.60
N ALA A 25 5.87 -19.23 -21.98
CA ALA A 25 6.10 -18.98 -20.56
C ALA A 25 6.04 -17.47 -20.24
N LEU A 26 6.75 -16.64 -21.00
CA LEU A 26 6.75 -15.18 -20.83
C LEU A 26 5.36 -14.58 -21.07
N PHE A 27 4.62 -15.07 -22.07
CA PHE A 27 3.25 -14.64 -22.30
C PHE A 27 2.37 -14.92 -21.08
N THR A 28 2.43 -16.14 -20.56
CA THR A 28 1.65 -16.53 -19.38
C THR A 28 2.05 -15.71 -18.15
N ILE A 29 3.35 -15.55 -17.91
CA ILE A 29 3.87 -14.83 -16.75
C ILE A 29 3.54 -13.34 -16.82
N ASN A 30 3.65 -12.69 -17.98
CA ASN A 30 3.52 -11.23 -18.08
C ASN A 30 2.09 -10.75 -18.36
N PHE A 31 1.28 -11.54 -19.08
CA PHE A 31 -0.04 -11.13 -19.55
C PHE A 31 -1.20 -11.85 -18.85
N LEU A 32 -0.99 -13.07 -18.35
CA LEU A 32 -2.06 -13.88 -17.76
C LEU A 32 -1.93 -14.08 -16.24
N ASN A 33 -0.79 -13.69 -15.65
CA ASN A 33 -0.55 -13.88 -14.22
C ASN A 33 -1.23 -12.78 -13.40
N CYS A 34 -2.45 -13.06 -12.92
CA CYS A 34 -3.19 -12.23 -11.99
C CYS A 34 -3.40 -12.99 -10.67
N SER A 35 -3.48 -12.28 -9.55
CA SER A 35 -3.86 -12.84 -8.24
C SER A 35 -5.16 -12.22 -7.73
N PHE A 36 -5.74 -12.81 -6.69
CA PHE A 36 -6.93 -12.24 -6.03
C PHE A 36 -6.66 -10.87 -5.39
N GLU A 37 -5.43 -10.63 -4.93
CA GLU A 37 -5.03 -9.35 -4.33
C GLU A 37 -4.62 -8.32 -5.39
N ASN A 38 -4.24 -8.77 -6.58
CA ASN A 38 -3.79 -7.91 -7.67
C ASN A 38 -4.30 -8.44 -9.02
N MET A 39 -5.48 -7.96 -9.41
CA MET A 39 -6.13 -8.29 -10.69
C MET A 39 -5.39 -7.74 -11.91
N SER A 40 -4.44 -6.81 -11.73
CA SER A 40 -3.68 -6.23 -12.84
C SER A 40 -2.47 -7.12 -13.20
N PRO A 41 -2.42 -7.69 -14.43
CA PRO A 41 -1.28 -8.50 -14.86
C PRO A 41 -0.01 -7.64 -14.92
N PRO A 42 1.20 -8.24 -14.81
CA PRO A 42 2.47 -7.51 -14.81
C PRO A 42 2.64 -6.51 -15.96
N VAL A 43 2.19 -6.85 -17.17
CA VAL A 43 2.28 -5.96 -18.34
C VAL A 43 1.55 -4.63 -18.12
N VAL A 44 0.36 -4.65 -17.50
CA VAL A 44 -0.43 -3.45 -17.21
C VAL A 44 0.33 -2.59 -16.20
N ARG A 45 0.89 -3.21 -15.16
CA ARG A 45 1.66 -2.51 -14.13
C ARG A 45 2.94 -1.87 -14.68
N HIS A 46 3.61 -2.54 -15.61
CA HIS A 46 4.84 -2.04 -16.24
C HIS A 46 4.57 -0.75 -17.02
N PHE A 47 3.57 -0.75 -17.90
CA PHE A 47 3.26 0.41 -18.73
C PHE A 47 2.43 1.50 -18.03
N ASN A 48 1.61 1.14 -17.02
CA ASN A 48 0.79 2.08 -16.24
C ASN A 48 1.41 2.46 -14.89
N SER A 49 2.74 2.40 -14.77
CA SER A 49 3.52 2.62 -13.54
C SER A 49 3.25 3.96 -12.82
N GLY A 50 2.60 4.92 -13.48
CA GLY A 50 2.46 6.30 -13.01
C GLY A 50 1.57 6.49 -11.77
N ASN A 51 0.49 5.73 -11.61
CA ASN A 51 -0.55 6.04 -10.61
C ASN A 51 -1.00 4.85 -9.73
N GLN A 52 -0.76 3.60 -10.13
CA GLN A 52 -1.32 2.44 -9.40
C GLN A 52 -0.57 2.12 -8.08
N PHE A 53 0.72 2.46 -7.99
CA PHE A 53 1.58 2.13 -6.84
C PHE A 53 2.13 3.35 -6.09
N LYS A 54 1.79 4.55 -6.54
CA LYS A 54 2.08 5.76 -5.78
C LYS A 54 1.09 5.82 -4.63
N LEU A 55 1.61 5.85 -3.41
CA LEU A 55 0.77 6.16 -2.27
C LEU A 55 0.21 7.58 -2.45
N SER A 56 -1.11 7.73 -2.39
CA SER A 56 -1.78 9.04 -2.44
C SER A 56 -1.38 9.93 -1.26
N GLN A 57 -1.01 9.29 -0.15
CA GLN A 57 -0.42 9.93 1.02
C GLN A 57 0.90 9.26 1.35
N ARG A 58 1.90 10.03 1.77
CA ARG A 58 3.20 9.51 2.22
C ARG A 58 3.27 9.62 3.74
N PRO A 59 2.70 8.66 4.49
CA PRO A 59 2.66 8.76 5.93
C PRO A 59 4.08 8.80 6.51
N PRO A 60 4.31 9.59 7.57
CA PRO A 60 5.58 9.61 8.27
C PRO A 60 5.82 8.27 8.99
N VAL A 61 7.05 7.78 8.91
CA VAL A 61 7.50 6.55 9.58
C VAL A 61 8.80 6.78 10.33
N LEU A 62 8.95 6.08 11.43
CA LEU A 62 10.17 5.96 12.20
C LEU A 62 10.94 4.71 11.75
N ILE A 63 12.26 4.83 11.68
CA ILE A 63 13.16 3.77 11.19
C ILE A 63 14.19 3.47 12.26
N ARG A 64 14.39 2.19 12.56
CA ARG A 64 15.52 1.76 13.38
C ARG A 64 16.76 1.60 12.49
N ASP A 65 17.82 2.33 12.82
CA ASP A 65 19.09 2.23 12.13
C ASP A 65 19.79 0.91 12.54
N PRO A 66 20.19 0.05 11.60
CA PRO A 66 20.93 -1.17 11.93
C PRO A 66 22.32 -0.93 12.51
N GLU A 67 22.96 0.19 12.19
CA GLU A 67 24.33 0.49 12.63
C GLU A 67 24.33 1.12 14.03
N THR A 68 23.48 2.13 14.23
CA THR A 68 23.43 2.86 15.52
C THR A 68 22.39 2.30 16.50
N TRP A 69 21.51 1.41 16.04
CA TRP A 69 20.36 0.88 16.80
C TRP A 69 19.34 1.92 17.25
N GLU A 70 19.54 3.18 16.90
CA GLU A 70 18.67 4.30 17.23
C GLU A 70 17.46 4.36 16.32
N THR A 71 16.40 4.99 16.81
CA THR A 71 15.22 5.29 16.00
C THR A 71 15.36 6.68 15.40
N LYS A 72 15.41 6.77 14.07
CA LYS A 72 15.53 8.01 13.29
C LYS A 72 14.22 8.31 12.56
N GLY A 73 13.99 9.58 12.24
CA GLY A 73 12.80 10.06 11.54
C GLY A 73 12.05 11.13 12.33
N PRO A 74 10.83 11.50 11.89
CA PRO A 74 10.01 10.84 10.87
C PRO A 74 10.49 11.04 9.43
N TYR A 75 10.41 9.98 8.62
CA TYR A 75 10.66 10.00 7.16
C TYR A 75 9.38 9.68 6.39
N GLU A 76 9.24 10.20 5.17
CA GLU A 76 8.09 9.87 4.32
C GLU A 76 8.19 8.43 3.78
N LEU A 77 7.10 7.66 3.90
CA LEU A 77 6.99 6.37 3.25
C LEU A 77 6.73 6.52 1.75
N VAL A 78 7.56 5.87 0.92
CA VAL A 78 7.42 5.87 -0.54
C VAL A 78 6.61 4.66 -1.01
N THR A 79 6.95 3.46 -0.53
CA THR A 79 6.21 2.22 -0.82
C THR A 79 6.52 1.14 0.22
N TRP A 80 5.68 0.11 0.31
CA TRP A 80 5.84 -1.00 1.26
C TRP A 80 5.33 -2.30 0.64
N GLY A 81 6.12 -3.36 0.71
CA GLY A 81 5.67 -4.69 0.29
C GLY A 81 6.74 -5.76 0.47
N ARG A 82 6.29 -7.02 0.55
CA ARG A 82 7.17 -8.21 0.59
C ARG A 82 8.27 -8.16 1.66
N GLY A 83 7.96 -7.62 2.84
CA GLY A 83 8.88 -7.56 3.98
C GLY A 83 9.85 -6.38 3.98
N TYR A 84 9.70 -5.43 3.06
CA TYR A 84 10.53 -4.22 2.98
C TYR A 84 9.68 -2.97 2.77
N ALA A 85 10.22 -1.83 3.18
CA ALA A 85 9.66 -0.52 2.92
C ALA A 85 10.73 0.38 2.29
N CYS A 86 10.32 1.21 1.35
CA CYS A 86 11.15 2.27 0.79
C CYS A 86 10.74 3.60 1.44
N VAL A 87 11.70 4.32 1.99
CA VAL A 87 11.50 5.60 2.68
C VAL A 87 12.31 6.71 2.01
N ALA A 88 11.78 7.93 2.00
CA ALA A 88 12.51 9.10 1.51
C ALA A 88 13.38 9.65 2.63
N SER A 89 14.68 9.38 2.55
CA SER A 89 15.71 9.99 3.42
C SER A 89 16.28 11.24 2.73
N PRO A 90 16.88 12.19 3.47
CA PRO A 90 17.63 13.32 2.88
C PRO A 90 18.70 12.89 1.87
N SER A 91 19.27 11.68 2.04
CA SER A 91 20.25 11.08 1.12
C SER A 91 19.61 10.41 -0.10
N GLY A 92 18.29 10.48 -0.27
CA GLY A 92 17.51 9.77 -1.29
C GLY A 92 16.74 8.56 -0.76
N PRO A 93 16.00 7.85 -1.64
CA PRO A 93 15.19 6.70 -1.27
C PRO A 93 16.03 5.54 -0.74
N ARG A 94 15.61 4.94 0.38
CA ARG A 94 16.31 3.82 1.02
C ARG A 94 15.35 2.66 1.31
N TRP A 95 15.79 1.43 1.04
CA TRP A 95 15.06 0.22 1.40
C TRP A 95 15.42 -0.24 2.82
N ILE A 96 14.40 -0.44 3.65
CA ILE A 96 14.52 -0.85 5.05
C ILE A 96 13.68 -2.11 5.27
N PRO A 97 14.18 -3.12 6.01
CA PRO A 97 13.38 -4.24 6.46
C PRO A 97 12.15 -3.78 7.24
N GLN A 98 10.99 -4.34 6.91
CA GLN A 98 9.70 -3.98 7.51
C GLN A 98 9.72 -4.03 9.05
N LYS A 99 10.44 -5.00 9.64
CA LYS A 99 10.60 -5.14 11.10
C LYS A 99 11.24 -3.94 11.81
N TRP A 100 11.90 -3.06 11.07
CA TRP A 100 12.57 -1.86 11.59
C TRP A 100 11.82 -0.57 11.28
N VAL A 101 10.63 -0.67 10.68
CA VAL A 101 9.80 0.49 10.33
C VAL A 101 8.59 0.52 11.27
N LYS A 102 8.32 1.68 11.86
CA LYS A 102 7.16 1.92 12.72
C LYS A 102 6.39 3.15 12.21
N PRO A 103 5.05 3.09 12.07
CA PRO A 103 4.25 4.27 11.79
C PRO A 103 4.48 5.36 12.85
N PHE A 104 4.63 6.61 12.42
CA PHE A 104 4.71 7.75 13.34
C PHE A 104 3.31 8.23 13.69
N VAL A 105 3.01 8.33 15.00
CA VAL A 105 1.76 8.88 15.52
C VAL A 105 2.07 10.17 16.26
N PRO A 106 1.58 11.34 15.80
CA PRO A 106 1.75 12.60 16.50
C PRO A 106 1.14 12.55 17.91
N LYS A 107 1.82 13.10 18.92
CA LYS A 107 1.37 13.10 20.33
C LYS A 107 0.10 13.92 20.57
N ASN A 108 -0.16 14.95 19.75
CA ASN A 108 -1.43 15.67 19.70
C ASN A 108 -1.90 15.67 18.24
N PRO A 109 -2.78 14.74 17.82
CA PRO A 109 -3.40 14.86 16.52
C PRO A 109 -4.25 16.14 16.52
N ALA A 110 -4.12 16.97 15.48
CA ALA A 110 -5.10 18.03 15.26
C ALA A 110 -6.50 17.38 15.19
N PRO A 111 -7.57 18.02 15.72
CA PRO A 111 -8.92 17.52 15.54
C PRO A 111 -9.14 17.29 14.05
N ALA A 112 -9.61 16.09 13.67
CA ALA A 112 -9.99 15.85 12.29
C ALA A 112 -11.05 16.92 11.92
N GLU A 113 -10.89 17.63 10.80
CA GLU A 113 -11.78 18.75 10.40
C GLU A 113 -13.29 18.39 10.39
N GLY A 114 -13.62 17.09 10.39
CA GLY A 114 -14.99 16.59 10.51
C GLY A 114 -15.57 16.63 11.93
N ASP A 115 -14.74 16.65 12.97
CA ASP A 115 -15.17 16.50 14.36
C ASP A 115 -15.61 17.84 14.96
N GLU A 116 -14.92 18.95 14.64
CA GLU A 116 -15.32 20.30 15.07
C GLU A 116 -16.72 20.69 14.55
N ARG A 117 -17.05 20.31 13.31
CA ARG A 117 -18.39 20.55 12.75
C ARG A 117 -19.46 19.73 13.45
N GLN A 118 -19.18 18.47 13.82
CA GLN A 118 -20.13 17.64 14.55
C GLN A 118 -20.34 18.13 15.98
N VAL A 119 -19.26 18.51 16.68
CA VAL A 119 -19.31 19.07 18.03
C VAL A 119 -20.07 20.41 18.03
N ALA A 120 -19.84 21.28 17.05
CA ALA A 120 -20.58 22.53 16.92
C ALA A 120 -22.08 22.31 16.66
N VAL A 121 -22.45 21.32 15.84
CA VAL A 121 -23.85 20.96 15.56
C VAL A 121 -24.53 20.35 16.80
N ALA A 122 -23.83 19.48 17.53
CA ALA A 122 -24.34 18.88 18.76
C ALA A 122 -24.55 19.93 19.86
N SER A 123 -23.61 20.86 20.05
CA SER A 123 -23.76 22.00 20.97
C SER A 123 -24.96 22.89 20.60
N LYS A 124 -25.15 23.19 19.31
CA LYS A 124 -26.31 23.98 18.85
C LYS A 124 -27.64 23.30 19.12
N ARG A 125 -27.71 21.97 18.96
CA ARG A 125 -28.92 21.19 19.28
C ARG A 125 -29.21 21.22 20.78
N ARG A 126 -28.18 21.05 21.63
CA ARG A 126 -28.34 21.10 23.09
C ARG A 126 -28.82 22.46 23.58
N CYS A 127 -28.25 23.55 23.06
CA CYS A 127 -28.68 24.91 23.38
C CYS A 127 -30.12 25.21 22.93
N ARG A 128 -30.59 24.59 21.84
CA ARG A 128 -31.97 24.73 21.37
C ARG A 128 -32.95 24.03 22.32
N TRP A 129 -32.65 22.80 22.71
CA TRP A 129 -33.46 22.04 23.67
C TRP A 129 -33.61 22.76 25.01
N MET A 130 -32.51 23.32 25.55
CA MET A 130 -32.55 24.07 26.81
C MET A 130 -33.46 25.31 26.73
N LYS A 131 -33.47 26.01 25.58
CA LYS A 131 -34.34 27.18 25.37
C LYS A 131 -35.81 26.83 25.18
N GLU A 132 -36.12 25.61 24.72
CA GLU A 132 -37.49 25.13 24.56
C GLU A 132 -38.08 24.67 25.91
N GLU A 133 -37.26 24.11 26.81
CA GLU A 133 -37.67 23.79 28.19
C GLU A 133 -37.82 25.03 29.09
N GLU A 134 -37.01 26.08 28.89
CA GLU A 134 -37.09 27.32 29.67
C GLU A 134 -38.28 28.22 29.25
N SER A 135 -38.99 27.86 28.17
CA SER A 135 -40.12 28.61 27.60
C SER A 135 -41.48 27.92 27.81
N SER A 136 -41.53 26.83 28.57
CA SER A 136 -42.76 26.13 28.99
C SER A 136 -43.04 26.38 30.47
#